data_AF-A0A8S3Q6J0-F1
#
_entry.id   AF-A0A8S3Q6J0-F1
#
_cell.length_a   1.000
_cell.length_b   1.000
_cell.length_c   1.000
_cell.angle_alpha   90.00
_cell.angle_beta   90.00
_cell.angle_gamma   90.00
#
_symmetry.space_group_name_H-M   'P 1'
#
loop_
_entity.id
_entity.type
_entity.pdbx_description
1 polymer ?
#
loop_
_entity_poly.entity_id
_entity_poly.type
_entity_poly.pdbx_seq_one_letter_code
_entity_poly.pdbx_strand_id
1 'polypeptide(L)'
;MAWSGQFSDFDSFTRQNDKRNTSNARSINANDNKDKTNIKLENINLGYSSIVNVVGLILSREDARSVQSRKNSSTERFVFNFTLRDSPLFYVNVTFWGKEQNIKDLTDRFHIGDVVCLSNVQVQAKPQDGSDEKYKSATPVPFCLSGSENHSNIEWYNGPESDTLLQLQHVPIKATNDFYTLEDIQANGQGLHGEHVNLLCVVRKTIIRINLISEIKDIRNKQKRTTHFSGTSGRKLISLQREYKVKKIHPLQ
;
A
#
# COMPACT_ATOMS: atom_id res chain seq x y z
N MET A 1 17.59 -44.81 3.59
CA MET A 1 18.96 -44.85 4.15
C MET A 1 18.95 -43.98 5.39
N ALA A 2 19.07 -44.61 6.56
CA ALA A 2 19.16 -43.94 7.85
C ALA A 2 20.60 -44.11 8.35
N TRP A 3 21.22 -43.03 8.81
CA TRP A 3 22.56 -43.07 9.38
C TRP A 3 22.48 -42.58 10.83
N SER A 4 22.80 -43.49 11.74
CA SER A 4 22.95 -43.30 13.17
C SER A 4 24.43 -43.07 13.46
N GLY A 5 24.76 -41.95 14.11
CA GLY A 5 26.12 -41.68 14.58
C GLY A 5 26.10 -40.78 15.81
N GLN A 6 26.22 -41.38 16.99
CA GLN A 6 26.74 -40.71 18.18
C GLN A 6 28.25 -40.53 18.03
N PHE A 7 28.77 -39.40 18.50
CA PHE A 7 30.18 -39.29 18.86
C PHE A 7 30.30 -38.40 20.09
N SER A 8 30.69 -39.01 21.20
CA SER A 8 31.20 -38.36 22.40
C SER A 8 32.72 -38.18 22.28
N ASP A 9 33.23 -37.28 23.12
CA ASP A 9 34.63 -37.09 23.52
C ASP A 9 35.51 -36.21 22.63
N PHE A 10 35.70 -34.96 23.05
CA PHE A 10 37.01 -34.55 23.56
C PHE A 10 36.86 -33.34 24.48
N ASP A 11 37.25 -33.54 25.74
CA ASP A 11 37.36 -32.52 26.76
C ASP A 11 38.81 -32.02 26.84
N SER A 12 38.96 -30.75 27.24
CA SER A 12 40.12 -30.14 27.92
C SER A 12 41.33 -29.58 27.14
N PHE A 13 41.91 -28.53 27.78
CA PHE A 13 43.10 -27.70 27.50
C PHE A 13 42.85 -26.49 26.57
N THR A 14 43.12 -25.21 26.92
CA THR A 14 43.98 -24.60 27.95
C THR A 14 43.56 -23.14 28.18
N ARG A 15 43.76 -22.61 29.41
CA ARG A 15 43.73 -21.18 29.72
C ARG A 15 44.92 -20.45 29.08
N GLN A 16 44.70 -19.27 28.50
CA GLN A 16 45.69 -18.19 28.55
C GLN A 16 45.00 -16.82 28.56
N ASN A 17 45.40 -16.02 29.55
CA ASN A 17 45.03 -14.62 29.74
C ASN A 17 45.60 -13.77 28.60
N ASP A 18 44.83 -12.79 28.13
CA ASP A 18 45.40 -11.48 27.80
C ASP A 18 44.43 -10.36 28.18
N LYS A 19 44.92 -9.46 29.03
CA LYS A 19 44.31 -8.16 29.36
C LYS A 19 45.11 -7.07 28.62
N ARG A 20 44.41 -5.98 28.29
CA ARG A 20 44.83 -4.68 27.69
C ARG A 20 44.53 -4.63 26.19
N ASN A 21 43.82 -3.66 25.61
CA ASN A 21 43.67 -2.25 25.93
C ASN A 21 42.26 -1.72 25.57
N THR A 22 41.80 -0.81 26.41
CA THR A 22 40.68 0.11 26.23
C THR A 22 40.94 1.17 25.15
N SER A 23 39.95 1.42 24.27
CA SER A 23 39.58 2.79 23.87
C SER A 23 38.27 2.82 23.07
N ASN A 24 37.30 3.56 23.60
CA ASN A 24 36.22 4.25 22.88
C ASN A 24 35.15 3.43 22.15
N ALA A 25 34.36 2.66 22.91
CA ALA A 25 32.96 2.46 22.54
C ALA A 25 32.15 3.60 23.18
N ARG A 26 31.75 4.58 22.37
CA ARG A 26 30.69 5.52 22.75
C ARG A 26 29.47 4.67 23.10
N SER A 27 29.05 4.71 24.36
CA SER A 27 27.75 4.22 24.78
C SER A 27 26.70 5.02 24.02
N ILE A 28 26.18 4.46 22.93
CA ILE A 28 24.92 4.91 22.36
C ILE A 28 23.91 4.60 23.47
N ASN A 29 23.39 5.66 24.08
CA ASN A 29 22.35 5.60 25.10
C ASN A 29 21.18 4.80 24.53
N ALA A 30 21.11 3.52 24.89
CA ALA A 30 19.98 2.64 24.68
C ALA A 30 18.88 3.01 25.69
N ASN A 31 18.38 4.24 25.59
CA ASN A 31 17.31 4.77 26.45
C ASN A 31 16.50 5.81 25.68
N ASP A 32 15.88 5.40 24.57
CA ASP A 32 14.63 6.03 24.08
C ASP A 32 13.80 5.14 23.14
N ASN A 33 14.00 3.81 23.18
CA ASN A 33 13.01 2.87 22.62
C ASN A 33 11.87 2.75 23.63
N LYS A 34 11.03 3.78 23.70
CA LYS A 34 9.67 3.59 24.16
C LYS A 34 9.08 2.57 23.20
N ASP A 35 8.84 1.34 23.66
CA ASP A 35 8.12 0.29 22.93
C ASP A 35 6.76 0.85 22.52
N LYS A 36 6.72 1.56 21.39
CA LYS A 36 5.50 2.04 20.79
C LYS A 36 4.85 0.81 20.18
N THR A 37 4.04 0.15 21.01
CA THR A 37 3.20 -0.97 20.62
C THR A 37 2.44 -0.61 19.34
N ASN A 38 2.44 -1.51 18.37
CA ASN A 38 1.69 -1.32 17.13
C ASN A 38 0.20 -1.25 17.46
N ILE A 39 -0.47 -0.20 16.99
CA ILE A 39 -1.90 0.05 17.23
C ILE A 39 -2.68 -0.44 16.02
N LYS A 40 -3.80 -1.14 16.26
CA LYS A 40 -4.77 -1.50 15.22
C LYS A 40 -5.52 -0.27 14.72
N LEU A 41 -5.84 -0.23 13.43
CA LEU A 41 -6.54 0.88 12.78
C LEU A 41 -7.88 1.21 13.46
N GLU A 42 -8.60 0.19 13.92
CA GLU A 42 -9.87 0.36 14.63
C GLU A 42 -9.74 1.11 15.97
N ASN A 43 -8.55 1.10 16.56
CA ASN A 43 -8.26 1.68 17.87
C ASN A 43 -7.63 3.08 17.78
N ILE A 44 -7.48 3.63 16.58
CA ILE A 44 -6.94 4.98 16.37
C ILE A 44 -8.03 6.02 16.59
N ASN A 45 -7.79 6.94 17.53
CA ASN A 45 -8.70 8.04 17.85
C ASN A 45 -8.18 9.38 17.28
N LEU A 46 -9.08 10.21 16.74
CA LEU A 46 -8.76 11.49 16.08
C LEU A 46 -8.56 12.69 17.01
N GLY A 47 -8.67 12.49 18.33
CA GLY A 47 -8.74 13.59 19.31
C GLY A 47 -7.46 14.41 19.49
N TYR A 48 -6.29 13.90 19.07
CA TYR A 48 -5.00 14.58 19.18
C TYR A 48 -4.09 14.19 17.99
N SER A 49 -3.08 15.02 17.66
CA SER A 49 -2.02 14.71 16.68
C SER A 49 -1.25 13.46 17.07
N SER A 50 -1.84 12.31 16.76
CA SER A 50 -1.38 11.02 17.22
C SER A 50 -0.33 10.52 16.24
N ILE A 51 0.91 10.47 16.72
CA ILE A 51 1.98 9.75 16.04
C ILE A 51 1.85 8.30 16.48
N VAL A 52 1.59 7.41 15.52
CA VAL A 52 1.29 6.00 15.77
C VAL A 52 2.27 5.08 15.04
N ASN A 53 2.36 3.85 15.52
CA ASN A 53 2.96 2.74 14.81
C ASN A 53 1.86 1.77 14.38
N VAL A 54 1.86 1.32 13.14
CA VAL A 54 0.83 0.43 12.59
C VAL A 54 1.51 -0.63 11.74
N VAL A 55 1.04 -1.87 11.85
CA VAL A 55 1.47 -2.97 10.99
C VAL A 55 0.32 -3.38 10.09
N GLY A 56 0.61 -3.64 8.82
CA GLY A 56 -0.40 -4.15 7.90
C GLY A 56 0.16 -4.59 6.55
N LEU A 57 -0.73 -5.12 5.74
CA LEU A 57 -0.51 -5.54 4.37
C LEU A 57 -0.72 -4.37 3.39
N ILE A 58 0.19 -4.19 2.45
CA ILE A 58 -0.01 -3.24 1.33
C ILE A 58 -1.02 -3.83 0.35
N LEU A 59 -2.23 -3.24 0.30
CA LEU A 59 -3.31 -3.66 -0.59
C LEU A 59 -3.21 -3.08 -2.00
N SER A 60 -2.86 -1.81 -2.08
CA SER A 60 -2.74 -1.09 -3.34
C SER A 60 -1.70 0.00 -3.20
N ARG A 61 -1.14 0.45 -4.31
CA ARG A 61 -0.14 1.51 -4.32
C ARG A 61 -0.15 2.26 -5.63
N GLU A 62 0.37 3.48 -5.58
CA GLU A 62 0.65 4.33 -6.71
C GLU A 62 2.16 4.41 -6.96
N ASP A 63 2.52 4.82 -8.17
CA ASP A 63 3.90 5.18 -8.48
C ASP A 63 4.28 6.50 -7.80
N ALA A 64 5.58 6.69 -7.58
CA ALA A 64 6.12 7.96 -7.12
C ALA A 64 5.66 9.10 -8.04
N ARG A 65 5.18 10.20 -7.45
CA ARG A 65 4.85 11.41 -8.19
C ARG A 65 5.48 12.63 -7.54
N SER A 66 5.79 13.63 -8.35
CA SER A 66 6.21 14.93 -7.84
C SER A 66 5.01 15.86 -7.62
N VAL A 67 5.12 16.68 -6.58
CA VAL A 67 4.12 17.66 -6.18
C VAL A 67 4.86 18.97 -5.92
N GLN A 68 4.53 19.99 -6.73
CA GLN A 68 5.05 21.33 -6.52
C GLN A 68 4.35 22.00 -5.35
N SER A 69 5.12 22.65 -4.48
CA SER A 69 4.55 23.43 -3.38
C SER A 69 3.80 24.64 -3.93
N ARG A 70 2.53 24.80 -3.54
CA ARG A 70 1.72 25.99 -3.88
C ARG A 70 2.31 27.29 -3.29
N LYS A 71 3.10 27.18 -2.22
CA LYS A 71 3.69 28.34 -1.52
C LYS A 71 5.05 28.72 -2.08
N ASN A 72 5.85 27.73 -2.49
CA ASN A 72 7.21 27.90 -2.96
C ASN A 72 7.42 27.06 -4.23
N SER A 73 7.22 27.68 -5.40
CA SER A 73 7.35 27.02 -6.71
C SER A 73 8.75 26.43 -6.97
N SER A 74 9.76 26.85 -6.22
CA SER A 74 11.13 26.31 -6.28
C SER A 74 11.35 25.02 -5.49
N THR A 75 10.39 24.60 -4.67
CA THR A 75 10.50 23.36 -3.87
C THR A 75 9.54 22.30 -4.38
N GLU A 76 10.12 21.29 -5.02
CA GLU A 76 9.45 20.06 -5.41
C GLU A 76 9.56 19.03 -4.27
N ARG A 77 8.45 18.35 -3.97
CA ARG A 77 8.43 17.20 -3.06
C ARG A 77 7.89 15.99 -3.78
N PHE A 78 8.36 14.83 -3.40
CA PHE A 78 7.89 13.58 -3.95
C PHE A 78 6.99 12.89 -2.94
N VAL A 79 6.04 12.12 -3.46
CA VAL A 79 5.07 11.41 -2.65
C VAL A 79 4.88 9.99 -3.13
N PHE A 80 4.79 9.07 -2.17
CA PHE A 80 4.40 7.69 -2.35
C PHE A 80 3.06 7.45 -1.63
N ASN A 81 2.05 6.99 -2.37
CA ASN A 81 0.75 6.64 -1.78
C ASN A 81 0.47 5.15 -1.90
N PHE A 82 -0.10 4.61 -0.84
CA PHE A 82 -0.56 3.23 -0.81
C PHE A 82 -1.69 3.05 0.18
N THR A 83 -2.38 1.91 0.11
CA THR A 83 -3.41 1.51 1.05
C THR A 83 -2.88 0.39 1.93
N LEU A 84 -2.95 0.57 3.24
CA LEU A 84 -2.54 -0.41 4.24
C LEU A 84 -3.78 -1.08 4.85
N ARG A 85 -3.77 -2.40 5.02
CA ARG A 85 -4.83 -3.16 5.69
C ARG A 85 -4.26 -3.95 6.85
N ASP A 86 -4.88 -3.83 8.02
CA ASP A 86 -4.46 -4.57 9.22
C ASP A 86 -5.48 -5.64 9.64
N SER A 87 -6.68 -5.64 9.04
CA SER A 87 -7.81 -6.49 9.42
C SER A 87 -8.80 -6.66 8.25
N PRO A 88 -9.77 -7.59 8.33
CA PRO A 88 -10.76 -7.79 7.29
C PRO A 88 -11.59 -6.53 6.98
N LEU A 89 -11.89 -5.71 7.98
CA LEU A 89 -12.80 -4.57 7.84
C LEU A 89 -12.08 -3.22 7.77
N PHE A 90 -10.85 -3.11 8.27
CA PHE A 90 -10.16 -1.83 8.35
C PHE A 90 -8.94 -1.77 7.44
N TYR A 91 -8.91 -0.70 6.65
CA TYR A 91 -7.80 -0.34 5.78
C TYR A 91 -7.78 1.19 5.63
N VAL A 92 -6.60 1.74 5.34
CA VAL A 92 -6.35 3.19 5.40
C VAL A 92 -5.43 3.63 4.26
N ASN A 93 -5.64 4.85 3.77
CA ASN A 93 -4.72 5.49 2.84
C ASN A 93 -3.51 6.04 3.59
N VAL A 94 -2.33 5.77 3.06
CA VAL A 94 -1.03 6.20 3.58
C VAL A 94 -0.35 7.09 2.54
N THR A 95 0.18 8.22 2.99
CA THR A 95 0.92 9.17 2.16
C THR A 95 2.29 9.42 2.77
N PHE A 96 3.35 9.03 2.07
CA PHE A 96 4.73 9.23 2.50
C PHE A 96 5.40 10.33 1.68
N TRP A 97 5.97 11.33 2.36
CA TRP A 97 6.61 12.49 1.74
C TRP A 97 8.12 12.46 1.88
N GLY A 98 8.84 12.84 0.84
CA GLY A 98 10.30 12.87 0.87
C GLY A 98 10.91 13.50 -0.36
N LYS A 99 12.24 13.39 -0.45
CA LYS A 99 13.00 13.70 -1.67
C LYS A 99 12.77 12.64 -2.74
N GLU A 100 13.07 12.98 -3.99
CA GLU A 100 12.91 12.09 -5.14
C GLU A 100 13.54 10.71 -4.90
N GLN A 101 14.84 10.69 -4.56
CA GLN A 101 15.58 9.44 -4.40
C GLN A 101 14.97 8.57 -3.31
N ASN A 102 14.66 9.14 -2.14
CA ASN A 102 14.07 8.39 -1.02
C ASN A 102 12.70 7.79 -1.39
N ILE A 103 11.84 8.59 -2.02
CA ILE A 103 10.50 8.14 -2.43
C ILE A 103 10.60 7.08 -3.53
N LYS A 104 11.54 7.22 -4.46
CA LYS A 104 11.82 6.21 -5.48
C LYS A 104 12.30 4.91 -4.84
N ASP A 105 13.23 4.97 -3.89
CA ASP A 105 13.73 3.80 -3.17
C ASP A 105 12.62 3.11 -2.36
N LEU A 106 11.67 3.86 -1.78
CA LEU A 106 10.50 3.27 -1.12
C LEU A 106 9.57 2.59 -2.13
N THR A 107 9.35 3.24 -3.25
CA THR A 107 8.52 2.78 -4.38
C THR A 107 9.11 1.52 -5.01
N ASP A 108 10.42 1.37 -5.10
CA ASP A 108 11.06 0.19 -5.70
C ASP A 108 11.17 -0.97 -4.70
N ARG A 109 11.16 -0.70 -3.39
CA ARG A 109 11.30 -1.73 -2.34
C ARG A 109 9.98 -2.38 -1.93
N PHE A 110 8.90 -1.61 -1.82
CA PHE A 110 7.65 -2.07 -1.18
C PHE A 110 6.52 -2.27 -2.18
N HIS A 111 6.00 -3.50 -2.28
CA HIS A 111 5.05 -3.96 -3.28
C HIS A 111 3.69 -4.33 -2.68
N ILE A 112 2.70 -4.50 -3.55
CA ILE A 112 1.40 -5.07 -3.15
C ILE A 112 1.63 -6.48 -2.63
N GLY A 113 1.08 -6.80 -1.46
CA GLY A 113 1.26 -8.08 -0.79
C GLY A 113 2.35 -8.07 0.29
N ASP A 114 3.16 -7.01 0.38
CA ASP A 114 4.16 -6.91 1.45
C ASP A 114 3.49 -6.57 2.78
N VAL A 115 3.96 -7.20 3.86
CA VAL A 115 3.58 -6.87 5.23
C VAL A 115 4.63 -5.91 5.80
N VAL A 116 4.18 -4.72 6.19
CA VAL A 116 5.06 -3.63 6.62
C VAL A 116 4.67 -3.07 7.98
N CYS A 117 5.68 -2.58 8.69
CA CYS A 117 5.54 -1.76 9.88
C CYS A 117 5.76 -0.29 9.50
N LEU A 118 4.76 0.54 9.75
CA LEU A 118 4.85 1.98 9.66
C LEU A 118 5.15 2.53 11.04
N SER A 119 6.30 3.18 11.19
CA SER A 119 6.70 3.80 12.45
C SER A 119 6.58 5.32 12.39
N ASN A 120 6.11 5.90 13.48
CA ASN A 120 5.98 7.34 13.67
C ASN A 120 5.20 8.05 12.56
N VAL A 121 4.09 7.46 12.11
CA VAL A 121 3.20 8.10 11.13
C VAL A 121 2.16 8.96 11.83
N GLN A 122 1.84 10.10 11.23
CA GLN A 122 0.86 11.05 11.73
C GLN A 122 -0.55 10.65 11.28
N VAL A 123 -1.49 10.63 12.21
CA VAL A 123 -2.92 10.47 11.91
C VAL A 123 -3.51 11.82 11.48
N GLN A 124 -4.18 11.84 10.33
CA GLN A 124 -4.82 13.05 9.79
C GLN A 124 -6.30 12.75 9.50
N ALA A 125 -7.20 13.58 10.00
CA ALA A 125 -8.62 13.46 9.67
C ALA A 125 -8.86 13.66 8.17
N LYS A 126 -9.76 12.87 7.59
CA LYS A 126 -10.18 13.09 6.21
C LYS A 126 -10.93 14.43 6.11
N PRO A 127 -10.72 15.22 5.04
CA PRO A 127 -11.54 16.39 4.76
C PRO A 127 -13.03 16.02 4.65
N GLN A 128 -13.89 16.78 5.34
CA GLN A 128 -15.35 16.54 5.32
C GLN A 128 -16.00 16.89 3.97
N ASP A 129 -15.33 17.69 3.15
CA ASP A 129 -15.79 18.12 1.83
C ASP A 129 -15.54 17.07 0.73
N GLY A 130 -14.99 15.91 1.08
CA GLY A 130 -14.74 14.81 0.15
C GLY A 130 -13.68 15.11 -0.91
N SER A 131 -12.93 16.21 -0.77
CA SER A 131 -11.95 16.64 -1.78
C SER A 131 -10.85 15.60 -2.03
N ASP A 132 -10.50 14.85 -0.98
CA ASP A 132 -9.47 13.81 -1.00
C ASP A 132 -9.96 12.48 -1.58
N GLU A 133 -11.27 12.21 -1.53
CA GLU A 133 -11.85 10.93 -1.99
C GLU A 133 -11.95 10.88 -3.52
N LYS A 134 -11.97 12.03 -4.19
CA LYS A 134 -12.03 12.11 -5.66
C LYS A 134 -10.82 11.48 -6.36
N TYR A 135 -9.68 11.38 -5.66
CA TYR A 135 -8.40 10.94 -6.23
C TYR A 135 -7.73 9.83 -5.43
N LYS A 136 -8.41 9.24 -4.43
CA LYS A 136 -7.88 8.19 -3.57
C LYS A 136 -8.90 7.05 -3.48
N SER A 137 -8.42 5.83 -3.25
CA SER A 137 -9.31 4.71 -2.94
C SER A 137 -10.18 5.04 -1.73
N ALA A 138 -11.48 4.76 -1.81
CA ALA A 138 -12.38 4.92 -0.68
C ALA A 138 -12.00 3.92 0.43
N THR A 139 -11.80 4.42 1.65
CA THR A 139 -11.44 3.60 2.82
C THR A 139 -12.44 3.79 3.96
N PRO A 140 -12.72 2.76 4.78
CA PRO A 140 -13.78 2.78 5.78
C PRO A 140 -13.45 3.64 7.01
N VAL A 141 -12.17 3.93 7.24
CA VAL A 141 -11.74 4.75 8.38
C VAL A 141 -11.88 6.26 8.10
N PRO A 142 -12.19 7.10 9.10
CA PRO A 142 -12.39 8.55 8.94
C PRO A 142 -11.08 9.36 8.87
N PHE A 143 -9.93 8.68 8.70
CA PHE A 143 -8.60 9.29 8.71
C PHE A 143 -7.70 8.72 7.63
N CYS A 144 -6.54 9.34 7.45
CA CYS A 144 -5.42 8.85 6.67
C CYS A 144 -4.13 8.92 7.51
N LEU A 145 -3.09 8.20 7.07
CA LEU A 145 -1.79 8.23 7.72
C LEU A 145 -0.81 9.00 6.84
N SER A 146 0.00 9.87 7.45
CA SER A 146 1.05 10.59 6.75
C SER A 146 2.41 10.35 7.38
N GLY A 147 3.37 9.93 6.56
CA GLY A 147 4.76 9.77 6.94
C GLY A 147 5.66 10.78 6.24
N SER A 148 6.85 11.01 6.80
CA SER A 148 7.90 11.79 6.15
C SER A 148 9.27 11.13 6.31
N GLU A 149 10.12 11.29 5.31
CA GLU A 149 11.50 10.75 5.27
C GLU A 149 12.30 10.99 6.57
N ASN A 150 12.12 12.14 7.22
CA ASN A 150 12.93 12.52 8.38
C ASN A 150 12.35 12.06 9.73
N HIS A 151 11.09 11.64 9.77
CA HIS A 151 10.37 11.42 11.04
C HIS A 151 9.61 10.10 11.10
N SER A 152 9.44 9.42 9.97
CA SER A 152 8.68 8.19 9.85
C SER A 152 9.51 7.16 9.11
N ASN A 153 9.15 5.88 9.26
CA ASN A 153 9.83 4.79 8.58
C ASN A 153 8.84 3.74 8.07
N ILE A 154 9.23 3.03 7.02
CA ILE A 154 8.54 1.85 6.50
C ILE A 154 9.56 0.71 6.51
N GLU A 155 9.25 -0.37 7.22
CA GLU A 155 10.10 -1.55 7.33
C GLU A 155 9.28 -2.82 7.06
N TRP A 156 9.95 -3.87 6.59
CA TRP A 156 9.36 -5.20 6.48
C TRP A 156 9.00 -5.70 7.87
N TYR A 157 7.79 -6.22 8.03
CA TYR A 157 7.35 -6.77 9.30
C TYR A 157 7.44 -8.29 9.28
N ASN A 158 8.29 -8.84 10.17
CA ASN A 158 8.49 -10.28 10.35
C ASN A 158 8.02 -10.75 11.74
N GLY A 159 7.01 -10.09 12.33
CA GLY A 159 6.49 -10.45 13.64
C GLY A 159 5.43 -11.57 13.60
N PRO A 160 4.91 -12.00 14.76
CA PRO A 160 4.04 -13.17 14.88
C PRO A 160 2.74 -13.11 14.06
N GLU A 161 2.23 -11.91 13.81
CA GLU A 161 0.99 -11.69 13.05
C GLU A 161 1.17 -11.72 11.53
N SER A 162 2.40 -11.91 11.03
CA SER A 162 2.72 -11.83 9.60
C SER A 162 1.86 -12.78 8.76
N ASP A 163 1.75 -14.05 9.16
CA ASP A 163 0.98 -15.05 8.42
C ASP A 163 -0.53 -14.70 8.37
N THR A 164 -1.07 -14.17 9.47
CA THR A 164 -2.46 -13.72 9.54
C THR A 164 -2.70 -12.52 8.63
N LEU A 165 -1.76 -11.57 8.58
CA LEU A 165 -1.84 -10.39 7.71
C LEU A 165 -1.73 -10.77 6.24
N LEU A 166 -0.88 -11.73 5.88
CA LEU A 166 -0.78 -12.26 4.52
C LEU A 166 -2.10 -12.86 4.04
N GLN A 167 -2.86 -13.54 4.91
CA GLN A 167 -4.18 -14.09 4.54
C GLN A 167 -5.19 -13.01 4.14
N LEU A 168 -5.02 -11.77 4.60
CA LEU A 168 -5.90 -10.65 4.25
C LEU A 168 -5.84 -10.29 2.75
N GLN A 169 -4.83 -10.75 2.01
CA GLN A 169 -4.76 -10.59 0.55
C GLN A 169 -5.93 -11.28 -0.17
N HIS A 170 -6.49 -12.33 0.44
CA HIS A 170 -7.58 -13.11 -0.14
C HIS A 170 -8.96 -12.65 0.35
N VAL A 171 -9.01 -11.72 1.31
CA VAL A 171 -10.27 -11.22 1.85
C VAL A 171 -10.79 -10.10 0.94
N PRO A 172 -12.02 -10.18 0.41
CA PRO A 172 -12.61 -9.10 -0.37
C PRO A 172 -12.67 -7.79 0.42
N ILE A 173 -12.51 -6.65 -0.25
CA ILE A 173 -12.72 -5.30 0.33
C ILE A 173 -14.11 -4.73 0.01
N LYS A 174 -14.82 -5.34 -0.93
CA LYS A 174 -16.19 -5.00 -1.32
C LYS A 174 -17.10 -6.21 -1.10
N ALA A 175 -18.36 -5.94 -0.76
CA ALA A 175 -19.38 -6.98 -0.64
C ALA A 175 -19.71 -7.57 -2.02
N THR A 176 -20.13 -8.83 -2.07
CA THR A 176 -20.41 -9.53 -3.33
C THR A 176 -21.51 -8.87 -4.15
N ASN A 177 -22.45 -8.18 -3.50
CA ASN A 177 -23.53 -7.41 -4.12
C ASN A 177 -23.12 -6.00 -4.58
N ASP A 178 -21.87 -5.57 -4.35
CA ASP A 178 -21.36 -4.26 -4.79
C ASP A 178 -20.82 -4.30 -6.25
N PHE A 179 -20.80 -5.49 -6.87
CA PHE A 179 -20.30 -5.69 -8.22
C PHE A 179 -21.43 -5.73 -9.25
N TYR A 180 -21.25 -4.97 -10.33
CA TYR A 180 -22.11 -5.05 -11.51
C TYR A 180 -21.63 -6.17 -12.44
N THR A 181 -22.58 -6.89 -13.05
CA THR A 181 -22.25 -7.76 -14.18
C THR A 181 -22.09 -6.94 -15.46
N LEU A 182 -21.40 -7.50 -16.46
CA LEU A 182 -21.29 -6.83 -17.77
C LEU A 182 -22.66 -6.70 -18.46
N GLU A 183 -23.57 -7.64 -18.20
CA GLU A 183 -24.94 -7.62 -18.71
C GLU A 183 -25.74 -6.47 -18.08
N ASP A 184 -25.64 -6.28 -16.76
CA ASP A 184 -26.30 -5.17 -16.06
C ASP A 184 -25.82 -3.80 -16.57
N ILE A 185 -24.53 -3.67 -16.88
CA ILE A 185 -23.97 -2.43 -17.45
C ILE A 185 -24.50 -2.20 -18.86
N GLN A 186 -24.64 -3.25 -19.67
CA GLN A 186 -25.18 -3.13 -21.03
C GLN A 186 -26.67 -2.74 -20.99
N ALA A 187 -27.45 -3.34 -20.08
CA ALA A 187 -28.87 -3.05 -19.91
C ALA A 187 -29.14 -1.65 -19.34
N ASN A 188 -28.32 -1.18 -18.39
CA ASN A 188 -28.53 0.08 -17.66
C ASN A 188 -27.56 1.21 -18.08
N GLY A 189 -26.89 1.08 -19.23
CA GLY A 189 -25.75 1.92 -19.61
C GLY A 189 -26.00 3.42 -19.65
N GLN A 190 -27.24 3.88 -19.90
CA GLN A 190 -27.58 5.30 -19.83
C GLN A 190 -27.66 5.83 -18.40
N GLY A 191 -28.20 5.04 -17.46
CA GLY A 191 -28.31 5.41 -16.05
C GLY A 191 -26.98 5.36 -15.28
N LEU A 192 -26.00 4.61 -15.81
CA LEU A 192 -24.66 4.50 -15.23
C LEU A 192 -23.65 5.49 -15.84
N HIS A 193 -24.10 6.41 -16.70
CA HIS A 193 -23.19 7.33 -17.37
C HIS A 193 -22.60 8.35 -16.38
N GLY A 194 -21.26 8.32 -16.24
CA GLY A 194 -20.54 9.22 -15.35
C GLY A 194 -20.28 8.65 -13.96
N GLU A 195 -20.97 7.56 -13.60
CA GLU A 195 -20.85 6.87 -12.32
C GLU A 195 -19.62 5.95 -12.25
N HIS A 196 -19.24 5.64 -11.01
CA HIS A 196 -18.20 4.65 -10.67
C HIS A 196 -18.87 3.32 -10.34
N VAL A 197 -18.42 2.24 -10.98
CA VAL A 197 -18.95 0.89 -10.74
C VAL A 197 -17.81 -0.08 -10.41
N ASN A 198 -18.09 -1.06 -9.55
CA ASN A 198 -17.18 -2.17 -9.31
C ASN A 198 -17.47 -3.31 -10.27
N LEU A 199 -16.41 -3.90 -10.80
CA LEU A 199 -16.48 -5.01 -11.75
C LEU A 199 -15.72 -6.22 -11.23
N LEU A 200 -16.35 -7.38 -11.29
CA LEU A 200 -15.70 -8.67 -11.06
C LEU A 200 -15.88 -9.54 -12.32
N CYS A 201 -14.81 -9.65 -13.13
CA CYS A 201 -14.89 -10.26 -14.45
C CYS A 201 -13.55 -10.90 -14.87
N VAL A 202 -13.61 -11.83 -15.84
CA VAL A 202 -12.40 -12.50 -16.35
C VAL A 202 -11.77 -11.59 -17.39
N VAL A 203 -10.46 -11.41 -17.33
CA VAL A 203 -9.73 -10.73 -18.40
C VAL A 203 -9.62 -11.64 -19.61
N ARG A 204 -10.25 -11.27 -20.72
CA ARG A 204 -10.18 -12.03 -22.00
C ARG A 204 -8.94 -11.68 -22.80
N LYS A 205 -8.64 -10.38 -22.90
CA LYS A 205 -7.51 -9.88 -23.70
C LYS A 205 -7.01 -8.55 -23.16
N THR A 206 -5.70 -8.40 -22.99
CA THR A 206 -5.06 -7.10 -22.77
C THR A 206 -4.47 -6.60 -24.08
N ILE A 207 -4.71 -5.34 -24.43
CA ILE A 207 -4.06 -4.63 -25.54
C ILE A 207 -3.35 -3.40 -24.97
N ILE A 208 -2.04 -3.31 -25.17
CA ILE A 208 -1.25 -2.14 -24.80
C ILE A 208 -1.19 -1.20 -26.01
N ARG A 209 -1.70 0.02 -25.87
CA ARG A 209 -1.53 1.07 -26.88
C ARG A 209 -0.69 2.20 -26.28
N ILE A 210 0.47 2.45 -26.88
CA ILE A 210 1.30 3.59 -26.54
C ILE A 210 0.82 4.75 -27.40
N ASN A 211 0.05 5.67 -26.81
CA ASN A 211 -0.38 6.88 -27.48
C ASN A 211 0.51 8.04 -27.02
N LEU A 212 1.23 8.66 -27.94
CA LEU A 212 1.80 9.99 -27.72
C LEU A 212 0.65 11.00 -27.85
N ILE A 213 0.12 11.49 -26.73
CA ILE A 213 -0.88 12.56 -26.74
C ILE A 213 -0.15 13.87 -26.43
N SER A 214 0.13 14.66 -27.46
CA SER A 214 0.60 16.04 -27.34
C SER A 214 -0.60 16.98 -27.28
N GLU A 215 -1.30 17.05 -26.15
CA GLU A 215 -2.17 18.21 -25.87
C GLU A 215 -1.34 19.27 -25.12
N ILE A 216 -1.28 20.47 -25.69
CA ILE A 216 -0.36 21.60 -25.43
C ILE A 216 -0.40 22.18 -23.99
N LYS A 217 -1.01 21.51 -23.01
CA LYS A 217 -0.98 21.96 -21.60
C LYS A 217 -0.31 21.02 -20.61
N ASP A 218 0.05 19.80 -20.98
CA ASP A 218 0.88 18.93 -20.15
C ASP A 218 1.51 17.86 -21.04
N ILE A 219 2.80 17.98 -21.34
CA ILE A 219 3.56 16.93 -22.02
C ILE A 219 3.73 15.77 -21.03
N ARG A 220 2.71 14.93 -20.90
CA ARG A 220 2.75 13.67 -20.14
C ARG A 220 2.56 12.52 -21.12
N ASN A 221 3.57 11.66 -21.23
CA ASN A 221 3.46 10.38 -21.90
C ASN A 221 2.42 9.52 -21.18
N LYS A 222 1.18 9.47 -21.71
CA LYS A 222 0.10 8.65 -21.15
C LYS A 222 0.06 7.30 -21.84
N GLN A 223 0.57 6.27 -21.18
CA GLN A 223 0.38 4.90 -21.64
C GLN A 223 -1.09 4.50 -21.44
N LYS A 224 -1.79 4.16 -22.53
CA LYS A 224 -3.21 3.76 -22.46
C LYS A 224 -3.32 2.25 -22.64
N ARG A 225 -3.59 1.54 -21.54
CA ARG A 225 -3.91 0.12 -21.57
C ARG A 225 -5.42 -0.07 -21.82
N THR A 226 -5.78 -0.86 -22.83
CA THR A 226 -7.16 -1.27 -23.08
C THR A 226 -7.28 -2.75 -22.74
N THR A 227 -8.15 -3.08 -21.78
CA THR A 227 -8.39 -4.46 -21.36
C THR A 227 -9.81 -4.84 -21.74
N HIS A 228 -9.96 -5.96 -22.44
CA HIS A 228 -11.24 -6.57 -22.75
C HIS A 228 -11.57 -7.62 -21.69
N PHE A 229 -12.78 -7.51 -21.14
CA PHE A 229 -13.29 -8.40 -20.11
C PHE A 229 -14.36 -9.33 -20.70
N SER A 230 -14.51 -10.51 -20.11
CA SER A 230 -15.61 -11.44 -20.36
C SER A 230 -16.30 -11.78 -19.03
N GLY A 231 -17.63 -11.77 -19.04
CA GLY A 231 -18.44 -12.23 -17.92
C GLY A 231 -18.40 -13.75 -17.87
N THR A 232 -18.13 -14.32 -16.70
CA THR A 232 -18.37 -15.74 -16.43
C THR A 232 -19.54 -15.81 -15.47
N SER A 233 -20.72 -16.19 -15.96
CA SER A 233 -21.73 -16.71 -15.06
C SER A 233 -21.16 -17.99 -14.43
N GLY A 234 -20.62 -17.87 -13.21
CA GLY A 234 -20.39 -19.00 -12.32
C GLY A 234 -19.03 -19.71 -12.28
N ARG A 235 -17.86 -19.13 -12.65
CA ARG A 235 -16.55 -19.77 -12.34
C ARG A 235 -15.47 -18.83 -11.82
N LYS A 236 -14.65 -19.40 -10.92
CA LYS A 236 -13.65 -18.81 -10.01
C LYS A 236 -12.76 -17.76 -10.69
N LEU A 237 -12.71 -16.57 -10.08
CA LEU A 237 -12.12 -15.34 -10.63
C LEU A 237 -10.89 -14.90 -9.83
N ILE A 238 -9.87 -14.41 -10.52
CA ILE A 238 -8.73 -13.70 -9.93
C ILE A 238 -9.16 -12.24 -9.77
N SER A 239 -9.28 -11.78 -8.53
CA SER A 239 -9.73 -10.44 -8.17
C SER A 239 -8.64 -9.40 -8.47
N LEU A 240 -8.83 -8.60 -9.52
CA LEU A 240 -8.20 -7.29 -9.66
C LEU A 240 -9.28 -6.24 -9.40
N GLN A 241 -9.34 -5.73 -8.17
CA GLN A 241 -10.28 -4.67 -7.83
C GLN A 241 -9.73 -3.33 -8.31
N ARG A 242 -10.37 -2.77 -9.33
CA ARG A 242 -10.14 -1.40 -9.79
C ARG A 242 -11.50 -0.77 -10.07
N GLU A 243 -11.68 0.46 -9.65
CA GLU A 243 -12.83 1.26 -10.07
C GLU A 243 -12.63 1.72 -11.51
N TYR A 244 -13.67 1.58 -12.32
CA TYR A 244 -13.66 2.00 -13.72
C TYR A 244 -14.76 3.02 -13.96
N LYS A 245 -14.38 4.15 -14.58
CA LYS A 245 -15.36 5.12 -15.07
C LYS A 245 -15.95 4.64 -16.39
N VAL A 246 -17.27 4.48 -16.44
CA VAL A 246 -17.98 4.05 -17.65
C VAL A 246 -17.91 5.15 -18.71
N LYS A 247 -17.36 4.84 -19.89
CA LYS A 247 -17.40 5.72 -21.07
C LYS A 247 -18.57 5.33 -21.96
N LYS A 248 -19.07 6.31 -22.73
CA LYS A 248 -20.23 6.17 -23.63
C LYS A 248 -20.15 4.85 -24.41
N ILE A 249 -21.11 3.95 -24.15
CA ILE A 249 -21.20 2.65 -24.81
C ILE A 249 -21.89 2.89 -26.15
N HIS A 250 -21.17 2.70 -27.25
CA HIS A 250 -21.78 2.66 -28.57
C HIS A 250 -22.36 1.26 -28.78
N PRO A 251 -23.64 1.13 -29.18
CA PRO A 251 -24.18 -0.17 -29.56
C PRO A 251 -23.35 -0.73 -30.72
N LEU A 252 -22.98 -2.00 -30.62
CA LEU A 252 -22.43 -2.73 -31.75
C LEU A 252 -23.56 -2.87 -32.79
N GLN A 253 -23.35 -2.29 -33.97
CA GLN A 253 -24.15 -2.57 -35.16
C GLN A 253 -23.79 -3.94 -35.72
#